data_AF-A0A1H6H242-F1
#
_entry.id   AF-A0A1H6H242-F1
#
_cell.length_a   1.000
_cell.length_b   1.000
_cell.length_c   1.000
_cell.angle_alpha   90.00
_cell.angle_beta   90.00
_cell.angle_gamma   90.00
#
_symmetry.space_group_name_H-M   'P 1'
#
loop_
_entity.id
_entity.type
_entity.pdbx_description
1 polymer ?
#
loop_
_entity_poly.entity_id
_entity_poly.type
_entity_poly.pdbx_seq_one_letter_code
_entity_poly.pdbx_strand_id
1 'polypeptide(L)'
;MYKYGITIHIGINYSPIVLKGTYVYLYKMYERKIIPNLNCGLDLIGEVLYGKWKIRLLWFINQGHKRPSELQRKIPDATRRVLNIQLKELEGHELVTKKIYPVVPPKVEYSLTEFGESLIPVIGVLGQWADQHEDRLRTLIIKRIHESAGINLES
;
A
#
# COMPACT_ATOMS: atom_id res chain seq x y z
N MET A 1 -18.93 42.60 9.55
CA MET A 1 -19.10 42.49 11.02
C MET A 1 -18.44 41.18 11.44
N TYR A 2 -17.50 41.27 12.39
CA TYR A 2 -16.51 40.32 12.93
C TYR A 2 -16.91 38.82 12.99
N LYS A 3 -16.11 37.91 12.40
CA LYS A 3 -14.92 37.14 12.90
C LYS A 3 -15.28 35.93 13.77
N TYR A 4 -14.76 34.75 13.40
CA TYR A 4 -14.05 33.69 14.17
C TYR A 4 -14.01 32.46 13.22
N GLY A 5 -12.92 31.94 12.66
CA GLY A 5 -11.50 32.06 12.98
C GLY A 5 -11.00 30.82 13.73
N ILE A 6 -10.82 29.68 13.04
CA ILE A 6 -9.95 28.59 13.51
C ILE A 6 -9.04 28.19 12.34
N THR A 7 -7.84 28.77 12.36
CA THR A 7 -6.71 28.39 11.50
C THR A 7 -6.06 27.16 12.13
N ILE A 8 -6.16 26.01 11.48
CA ILE A 8 -5.36 24.84 11.86
C ILE A 8 -3.96 25.08 11.29
N HIS A 9 -3.00 25.45 12.15
CA HIS A 9 -1.59 25.57 11.77
C HIS A 9 -1.00 24.19 11.50
N ILE A 10 -1.29 23.61 10.33
CA ILE A 10 -0.30 22.77 9.67
C ILE A 10 0.79 23.72 9.17
N GLY A 11 2.00 23.59 9.71
CA GLY A 11 3.17 24.34 9.28
C GLY A 11 3.56 23.99 7.85
N ILE A 12 2.83 24.54 6.89
CA ILE A 12 3.15 24.57 5.47
C ILE A 12 3.76 25.93 5.20
N ASN A 13 5.08 26.00 5.33
CA ASN A 13 5.85 27.15 4.85
C ASN A 13 5.89 27.03 3.31
N TYR A 14 4.86 27.58 2.66
CA TYR A 14 4.87 27.76 1.21
C TYR A 14 5.76 28.96 0.89
N SER A 15 7.03 28.71 0.56
CA SER A 15 7.77 29.70 -0.21
C SER A 15 7.20 29.74 -1.64
N PRO A 16 6.76 30.89 -2.15
CA PRO A 16 6.29 30.98 -3.53
C PRO A 16 7.50 30.91 -4.45
N ILE A 17 7.67 29.80 -5.16
CA ILE A 17 8.58 29.74 -6.30
C ILE A 17 7.74 30.02 -7.55
N VAL A 18 7.67 31.29 -7.93
CA VAL A 18 7.19 31.70 -9.26
C VAL A 18 8.36 31.54 -10.22
N LEU A 19 8.37 30.49 -11.05
CA LEU A 19 9.16 30.46 -12.28
C LEU A 19 8.34 29.85 -13.41
N LYS A 20 8.39 30.55 -14.55
CA LYS A 20 7.53 30.42 -15.73
C LYS A 20 7.51 29.01 -16.32
N GLY A 21 6.30 28.62 -16.74
CA GLY A 21 5.97 27.65 -17.80
C GLY A 21 7.02 26.62 -18.18
N THR A 22 6.85 25.39 -17.68
CA THR A 22 6.83 24.10 -18.41
C THR A 22 6.49 23.05 -17.34
N TYR A 23 5.42 22.26 -17.54
CA TYR A 23 4.96 21.26 -16.56
C TYR A 23 5.94 20.09 -16.47
N VAL A 24 7.01 20.25 -15.71
CA VAL A 24 7.80 19.12 -15.23
C VAL A 24 7.06 18.61 -13.99
N TYR A 25 6.20 17.59 -14.18
CA TYR A 25 5.68 16.78 -13.09
C TYR A 25 6.85 15.99 -12.48
N LEU A 26 7.68 16.68 -11.70
CA LEU A 26 8.60 16.07 -10.75
C LEU A 26 7.73 15.33 -9.73
N TYR A 27 7.54 14.02 -9.95
CA TYR A 27 7.27 13.12 -8.86
C TYR A 27 8.50 13.20 -7.94
N LYS A 28 8.43 14.10 -6.97
CA LYS A 28 9.26 14.03 -5.79
C LYS A 28 8.82 12.74 -5.08
N MET A 29 9.44 11.62 -5.47
CA MET A 29 9.35 10.38 -4.72
C MET A 29 9.69 10.75 -3.27
N TYR A 30 8.80 10.34 -2.39
CA TYR A 30 8.90 10.56 -0.96
C TYR A 30 10.30 10.18 -0.47
N GLU A 31 11.16 11.18 -0.20
CA GLU A 31 12.44 10.92 0.45
C GLU A 31 12.13 10.45 1.87
N ARG A 32 12.52 9.20 2.17
CA ARG A 32 12.36 8.66 3.52
C ARG A 32 13.16 9.53 4.48
N LYS A 33 12.45 10.24 5.36
CA LYS A 33 13.06 11.07 6.41
C LYS A 33 13.73 10.23 7.51
N ILE A 34 13.45 8.93 7.56
CA ILE A 34 13.89 7.99 8.60
C ILE A 34 14.52 6.77 7.91
N ILE A 35 15.73 6.42 8.31
CA ILE A 35 16.45 5.22 7.83
C ILE A 35 15.80 4.00 8.49
N PRO A 36 15.48 2.95 7.72
CA PRO A 36 14.87 1.75 8.30
C PRO A 36 15.83 1.05 9.27
N ASN A 37 15.29 0.58 10.39
CA ASN A 37 16.00 -0.33 11.27
C ASN A 37 16.04 -1.71 10.59
N LEU A 38 17.18 -2.40 10.61
CA LEU A 38 17.36 -3.72 9.98
C LEU A 38 17.96 -4.72 10.98
N ASN A 39 17.79 -4.48 12.27
CA ASN A 39 18.46 -5.21 13.34
C ASN A 39 17.85 -6.59 13.60
N CYS A 40 16.60 -6.83 13.22
CA CYS A 40 15.97 -8.14 13.38
C CYS A 40 15.02 -8.52 12.23
N GLY A 41 14.63 -9.79 12.19
CA GLY A 41 13.71 -10.31 11.17
C GLY A 41 12.36 -9.60 11.11
N LEU A 42 11.86 -9.10 12.25
CA LEU A 42 10.63 -8.30 12.29
C LEU A 42 10.79 -6.93 11.62
N ASP A 43 11.98 -6.32 11.72
CA ASP A 43 12.25 -5.07 11.05
C ASP A 43 12.38 -5.29 9.53
N LEU A 44 13.08 -6.36 9.12
CA LEU A 44 13.23 -6.74 7.72
C LEU A 44 11.88 -7.03 7.05
N ILE A 45 11.01 -7.80 7.70
CA ILE A 45 9.68 -8.11 7.14
C ILE A 45 8.78 -6.88 7.11
N GLY A 46 8.96 -5.95 8.06
CA GLY A 46 8.35 -4.63 8.01
C GLY A 46 8.73 -3.89 6.74
N GLU A 47 10.02 -3.78 6.44
CA GLU A 47 10.46 -3.12 5.20
C GLU A 47 9.91 -3.76 3.92
N VAL A 48 9.82 -5.09 3.91
CA VAL A 48 9.39 -5.84 2.74
C VAL A 48 7.87 -5.80 2.55
N LEU A 49 7.08 -6.04 3.60
CA LEU A 49 5.63 -6.27 3.52
C LEU A 49 4.75 -5.16 4.09
N TYR A 50 5.32 -4.19 4.80
CA TYR A 50 4.52 -3.11 5.36
C TYR A 50 3.82 -2.30 4.26
N GLY A 51 2.61 -1.86 4.59
CA GLY A 51 1.70 -1.22 3.66
C GLY A 51 0.44 -2.04 3.41
N LYS A 52 -0.62 -1.35 2.99
CA LYS A 52 -1.97 -1.92 2.87
C LYS A 52 -2.11 -2.99 1.77
N TRP A 53 -1.20 -3.00 0.78
CA TRP A 53 -1.44 -3.67 -0.50
C TRP A 53 -0.60 -4.92 -0.73
N LYS A 54 0.63 -4.98 -0.21
CA LYS A 54 1.62 -6.01 -0.56
C LYS A 54 1.17 -7.42 -0.21
N ILE A 55 0.69 -7.64 1.01
CA ILE A 55 0.17 -8.93 1.47
C ILE A 55 -1.00 -9.39 0.60
N ARG A 56 -1.95 -8.48 0.29
CA ARG A 56 -3.10 -8.79 -0.59
C ARG A 56 -2.65 -9.14 -2.00
N LEU A 57 -1.66 -8.44 -2.55
CA LEU A 57 -1.12 -8.72 -3.89
C LEU A 57 -0.48 -10.11 -3.94
N LEU A 58 0.40 -10.44 -2.99
CA LEU A 58 1.03 -11.76 -2.93
C LEU A 58 -0.02 -12.88 -2.82
N TRP A 59 -1.02 -12.69 -1.96
CA TRP A 59 -2.12 -13.64 -1.81
C TRP A 59 -2.92 -13.85 -3.10
N PHE A 60 -3.30 -12.78 -3.81
CA PHE A 60 -4.08 -12.93 -5.04
C PHE A 60 -3.24 -13.46 -6.21
N ILE A 61 -1.95 -13.15 -6.28
CA ILE A 61 -1.04 -13.76 -7.27
C ILE A 61 -0.93 -15.26 -7.00
N ASN A 62 -0.80 -15.67 -5.73
CA ASN A 62 -0.85 -17.09 -5.32
C ASN A 62 -2.14 -17.79 -5.77
N GLN A 63 -3.28 -17.10 -5.69
CA GLN A 63 -4.57 -17.61 -6.18
C GLN A 63 -4.70 -17.65 -7.72
N GLY A 64 -3.66 -17.25 -8.45
CA GLY A 64 -3.60 -17.31 -9.91
C GLY A 64 -4.03 -16.03 -10.64
N HIS A 65 -4.23 -14.91 -9.93
CA HIS A 65 -4.45 -13.61 -10.57
C HIS A 65 -3.13 -13.02 -11.05
N LYS A 66 -2.88 -13.08 -12.36
CA LYS A 66 -1.57 -12.74 -12.92
C LYS A 66 -1.55 -11.35 -13.54
N ARG A 67 -2.68 -10.84 -14.02
CA ARG A 67 -2.73 -9.55 -14.74
C ARG A 67 -3.01 -8.38 -13.78
N PRO A 68 -2.40 -7.19 -13.99
CA PRO A 68 -2.70 -6.01 -13.18
C PRO A 68 -4.18 -5.65 -13.11
N SER A 69 -4.92 -5.85 -14.20
CA SER A 69 -6.37 -5.61 -14.23
C SER A 69 -7.16 -6.60 -13.38
N GLU A 70 -6.72 -7.86 -13.30
CA GLU A 70 -7.33 -8.88 -12.43
C GLU A 70 -7.06 -8.55 -10.96
N LEU A 71 -5.82 -8.20 -10.65
CA LEU A 71 -5.41 -7.78 -9.31
C LEU A 71 -6.16 -6.52 -8.86
N GLN A 72 -6.34 -5.53 -9.75
CA GLN A 72 -7.14 -4.34 -9.45
C GLN A 72 -8.60 -4.68 -9.16
N ARG A 73 -9.20 -5.64 -9.87
CA ARG A 73 -10.58 -6.07 -9.61
C ARG A 73 -10.72 -6.73 -8.22
N LYS A 74 -9.69 -7.42 -7.75
CA LYS A 74 -9.64 -8.00 -6.39
C LYS A 74 -9.30 -6.97 -5.29
N ILE A 75 -8.68 -5.85 -5.67
CA ILE A 75 -8.26 -4.77 -4.77
C ILE A 75 -8.80 -3.43 -5.31
N PRO A 76 -10.14 -3.23 -5.31
CA PRO A 76 -10.75 -2.06 -5.96
C PRO A 76 -10.38 -0.74 -5.30
N ASP A 77 -9.98 -0.78 -4.03
CA ASP A 77 -9.53 0.37 -3.25
C ASP A 77 -8.10 0.81 -3.58
N ALA A 78 -7.34 0.01 -4.34
CA ALA A 78 -6.03 0.40 -4.87
C ALA A 78 -6.18 0.98 -6.28
N THR A 79 -5.74 2.22 -6.48
CA THR A 79 -5.63 2.80 -7.83
C THR A 79 -4.61 2.02 -8.66
N ARG A 80 -4.75 2.02 -9.99
CA ARG A 80 -3.77 1.38 -10.90
C ARG A 80 -2.35 1.88 -10.65
N ARG A 81 -2.20 3.17 -10.38
CA ARG A 81 -0.90 3.78 -10.07
C ARG A 81 -0.27 3.15 -8.84
N VAL A 82 -1.04 3.07 -7.74
CA VAL A 82 -0.56 2.46 -6.49
C VAL A 82 -0.24 0.99 -6.70
N LEU A 83 -1.12 0.24 -7.37
CA LEU A 83 -0.89 -1.18 -7.65
C LEU A 83 0.42 -1.41 -8.42
N ASN A 84 0.70 -0.59 -9.44
CA ASN A 84 1.95 -0.69 -10.20
C ASN A 84 3.19 -0.34 -9.35
N ILE A 85 3.10 0.65 -8.47
CA ILE A 85 4.20 0.99 -7.54
C ILE A 85 4.48 -0.20 -6.61
N GLN A 86 3.43 -0.78 -6.03
CA GLN A 86 3.56 -1.89 -5.09
C GLN A 86 4.06 -3.17 -5.76
N LEU A 87 3.62 -3.48 -6.99
CA LEU A 87 4.16 -4.59 -7.77
C LEU A 87 5.65 -4.40 -8.10
N LYS A 88 6.06 -3.17 -8.44
CA LYS A 88 7.47 -2.86 -8.70
C LYS A 88 8.33 -2.99 -7.43
N GLU A 89 7.80 -2.60 -6.26
CA GLU A 89 8.49 -2.82 -4.98
C GLU A 89 8.63 -4.31 -4.66
N LEU A 90 7.56 -5.10 -4.85
CA LEU A 90 7.62 -6.55 -4.66
C LEU A 90 8.59 -7.24 -5.63
N GLU A 91 8.68 -6.74 -6.87
CA GLU A 91 9.67 -7.19 -7.85
C GLU A 91 11.09 -6.84 -7.41
N GLY A 92 11.29 -5.62 -6.87
CA GLY A 92 12.58 -5.19 -6.31
C GLY A 92 13.01 -5.94 -5.05
N HIS A 93 12.07 -6.54 -4.32
CA HIS A 93 12.34 -7.46 -3.20
C HIS A 93 12.38 -8.93 -3.63
N GLU A 94 12.38 -9.20 -4.94
CA GLU A 94 12.45 -10.55 -5.53
C GLU A 94 11.32 -11.50 -5.07
N LEU A 95 10.18 -10.97 -4.62
CA LEU A 95 9.02 -11.77 -4.23
C LEU A 95 8.11 -12.09 -5.42
N VAL A 96 8.12 -11.24 -6.45
CA VAL A 96 7.35 -11.44 -7.67
C VAL A 96 8.25 -11.23 -8.89
N THR A 97 7.95 -11.96 -9.96
CA THR A 97 8.54 -11.75 -11.28
C THR A 97 7.49 -11.20 -12.25
N LYS A 98 7.94 -10.37 -13.19
CA LYS A 98 7.11 -9.79 -14.24
C LYS A 98 7.51 -10.39 -15.58
N LYS A 99 6.55 -11.03 -16.25
CA LYS A 99 6.70 -11.53 -17.62
C LYS A 99 5.93 -10.65 -18.60
N ILE A 100 6.64 -10.13 -19.60
CA ILE A 100 6.06 -9.38 -20.71
C ILE A 100 5.86 -10.33 -21.88
N TYR A 101 4.64 -10.37 -22.42
CA TYR A 101 4.33 -11.15 -23.62
C TYR A 101 4.22 -10.21 -24.81
N PRO A 102 5.05 -10.40 -25.85
CA PRO A 102 5.03 -9.59 -27.07
C PRO A 102 3.89 -10.06 -27.99
N VAL A 103 2.65 -9.91 -27.52
CA VAL A 103 1.42 -10.14 -28.30
C VAL A 103 0.74 -8.80 -28.58
N VAL A 104 -0.25 -8.76 -29.47
CA VAL A 104 -1.04 -7.54 -29.73
C VAL A 104 -2.45 -7.72 -29.16
N PRO A 105 -2.89 -6.89 -28.20
CA PRO A 105 -2.12 -5.87 -27.47
C PRO A 105 -1.12 -6.51 -26.48
N PRO A 106 0.00 -5.83 -26.16
CA PRO A 106 0.99 -6.36 -25.22
C PRO A 106 0.34 -6.67 -23.88
N LYS A 107 0.64 -7.83 -23.30
CA LYS A 107 0.17 -8.20 -21.96
C LYS A 107 1.34 -8.44 -21.02
N VAL A 108 1.11 -8.12 -19.76
CA VAL A 108 2.04 -8.39 -18.66
C VAL A 108 1.38 -9.29 -17.64
N GLU A 109 2.13 -10.25 -17.13
CA GLU A 109 1.70 -11.15 -16.08
C GLU A 109 2.73 -11.14 -14.96
N TYR A 110 2.25 -11.20 -13.73
CA TYR A 110 3.04 -11.33 -12.52
C TYR A 110 2.88 -12.73 -11.96
N SER A 111 3.94 -13.27 -11.37
CA SER A 111 3.95 -14.57 -10.70
C SER A 111 4.85 -14.49 -9.49
N LEU A 112 4.61 -15.33 -8.49
CA LEU A 112 5.52 -15.44 -7.35
C LEU A 112 6.85 -16.02 -7.83
N THR A 113 7.94 -15.61 -7.19
CA THR A 113 9.21 -16.35 -7.25
C THR A 113 9.18 -17.49 -6.23
N GLU A 114 10.16 -18.40 -6.26
CA GLU A 114 10.32 -19.41 -5.20
C GLU A 114 10.43 -18.76 -3.81
N PHE A 115 11.14 -17.62 -3.72
CA PHE A 115 11.22 -16.84 -2.49
C PHE A 115 9.86 -16.27 -2.08
N GLY A 116 9.09 -15.73 -3.02
CA GLY A 116 7.73 -15.25 -2.77
C GLY A 116 6.75 -16.35 -2.35
N GLU A 117 6.87 -17.55 -2.93
CA GLU A 117 6.06 -18.72 -2.56
C GLU A 117 6.37 -19.17 -1.11
N SER A 118 7.64 -19.13 -0.70
CA SER A 118 8.04 -19.47 0.68
C SER A 118 7.37 -18.60 1.76
N LEU A 119 6.91 -17.41 1.38
CA LEU A 119 6.25 -16.47 2.29
C LEU A 119 4.73 -16.69 2.41
N ILE A 120 4.10 -17.38 1.45
CA ILE A 120 2.66 -17.61 1.44
C ILE A 120 2.15 -18.34 2.69
N PRO A 121 2.82 -19.39 3.21
CA PRO A 121 2.41 -20.04 4.46
C PRO A 121 2.39 -19.07 5.64
N VAL A 122 3.36 -18.14 5.73
CA VAL A 122 3.44 -17.13 6.80
C VAL A 122 2.27 -16.15 6.71
N ILE A 123 1.97 -15.68 5.49
CA ILE A 123 0.78 -14.86 5.24
C ILE A 123 -0.50 -15.60 5.62
N GLY A 124 -0.56 -16.91 5.33
CA GLY A 124 -1.67 -17.78 5.73
C GLY A 124 -1.87 -17.82 7.25
N VAL A 125 -0.79 -17.97 8.02
CA VAL A 125 -0.85 -17.94 9.50
C VAL A 125 -1.33 -16.59 10.02
N LEU A 126 -0.89 -15.47 9.43
CA LEU A 126 -1.38 -14.14 9.78
C LEU A 126 -2.88 -13.99 9.51
N GLY A 127 -3.35 -14.50 8.37
CA GLY A 127 -4.76 -14.52 8.00
C GLY A 127 -5.59 -15.34 9.00
N GLN A 128 -5.15 -16.56 9.32
CA GLN A 128 -5.83 -17.42 10.28
C GLN A 128 -5.93 -16.78 11.68
N TRP A 129 -4.86 -16.14 12.14
CA TRP A 129 -4.92 -15.40 13.40
C TRP A 129 -5.94 -14.25 13.35
N ALA A 130 -6.01 -13.52 12.22
CA ALA A 130 -6.98 -12.46 12.05
C ALA A 130 -8.42 -12.99 12.03
N ASP A 131 -8.67 -14.12 11.36
CA ASP A 131 -9.98 -14.79 11.31
C ASP A 131 -10.43 -15.23 12.71
N GLN A 132 -9.52 -15.79 13.51
CA GLN A 132 -9.79 -16.18 14.90
C GLN A 132 -10.14 -14.99 15.82
N HIS A 133 -9.73 -13.79 15.46
CA HIS A 133 -9.92 -12.57 16.26
C HIS A 133 -10.78 -11.53 15.53
N GLU A 134 -11.55 -11.93 14.51
CA GLU A 134 -12.21 -11.03 13.57
C GLU A 134 -13.12 -10.01 14.28
N ASP A 135 -13.98 -10.48 15.19
CA ASP A 135 -14.93 -9.62 15.90
C ASP A 135 -14.21 -8.52 16.69
N ARG A 136 -13.16 -8.89 17.42
CA ARG A 136 -12.36 -7.95 18.21
C ARG A 136 -11.67 -6.93 17.31
N LEU A 137 -11.07 -7.37 16.21
CA LEU A 137 -10.39 -6.49 15.26
C LEU A 137 -11.38 -5.52 14.61
N ARG A 138 -12.54 -6.01 14.18
CA ARG A 138 -13.59 -5.21 13.55
C ARG A 138 -14.10 -4.11 14.49
N THR A 139 -14.41 -4.44 15.74
CA THR A 139 -14.86 -3.45 16.74
C THR A 139 -13.81 -2.36 16.96
N LEU A 140 -12.55 -2.73 17.15
CA LEU A 140 -11.47 -1.76 17.42
C LEU A 140 -11.19 -0.86 16.21
N ILE A 141 -11.21 -1.41 15.01
CA ILE A 141 -10.98 -0.63 13.78
C ILE A 141 -12.12 0.36 13.55
N ILE A 142 -13.39 -0.07 13.71
CA ILE A 142 -14.55 0.81 13.57
C ILE A 142 -14.51 1.93 14.61
N LYS A 143 -14.25 1.58 15.88
CA LYS A 143 -14.10 2.56 16.96
C LYS A 143 -13.06 3.63 16.61
N ARG A 144 -11.87 3.21 16.16
CA ARG A 144 -10.80 4.12 15.76
C ARG A 144 -11.21 5.03 14.59
N ILE A 145 -11.93 4.50 13.61
CA ILE A 145 -12.42 5.28 12.47
C ILE A 145 -13.40 6.36 12.94
N HIS A 146 -14.36 6.01 13.81
CA HIS A 146 -15.32 6.97 14.37
C HIS A 146 -14.65 8.05 15.22
N GLU A 147 -13.70 7.68 16.08
CA GLU A 147 -12.91 8.62 16.88
C GLU A 147 -12.14 9.60 15.98
N SER A 148 -11.51 9.10 14.90
CA SER A 148 -10.79 9.95 13.95
C SER A 148 -11.69 10.86 13.10
N ALA A 149 -12.97 10.49 12.95
CA ALA A 149 -13.98 11.27 12.24
C ALA A 149 -14.73 12.25 13.16
N GLY A 150 -14.47 12.25 14.47
CA GLY A 150 -15.19 13.07 15.45
C GLY A 150 -16.65 12.65 15.67
N ILE A 151 -17.01 11.42 15.30
CA ILE A 151 -18.35 10.87 15.49
C ILE A 151 -18.34 10.09 16.80
N ASN A 152 -18.80 10.70 17.90
CA ASN A 152 -19.06 9.97 19.13
C ASN A 152 -20.35 9.15 18.94
N LEU A 153 -20.22 7.82 18.97
CA LEU A 153 -21.36 6.92 19.17
C LEU A 153 -21.78 6.97 20.64
N GLU A 154 -22.36 8.08 21.07
CA GLU A 154 -23.18 8.14 22.29
C GLU A 154 -24.61 8.44 21.87
N SER A 155 -25.41 7.38 21.76
CA SER A 155 -26.86 7.38 21.93
C SER A 155 -27.34 5.96 22.22
#